data_AF-A0A069CRY0-F1
#
_entry.id   AF-A0A069CRY0-F1
#
_cell.length_a   1.000
_cell.length_b   1.000
_cell.length_c   1.000
_cell.angle_alpha   90.00
_cell.angle_beta   90.00
_cell.angle_gamma   90.00
#
_symmetry.space_group_name_H-M   'P 1'
#
loop_
_entity.id
_entity.type
_entity.pdbx_description
1 polymer ?
#
loop_
_entity_poly.entity_id
_entity_poly.type
_entity_poly.pdbx_seq_one_letter_code
_entity_poly.pdbx_strand_id
1 'polypeptide(L)'
;MVEVIEHIVVPGRPALDEGHAKPPFEQVHLHSTGNITDSLEGEKNYLATNYESANYTHIVGWNPKTKQAEAWQVMATNGGAYDVGGDWNWEAYAAIEFAEGSITNREQFFAAYQIYIELTRQLAVEAGLTDFTLDTSATPGIKTHNYASATGHGSDHVDPLPFLASWGVSYEQLKQDVFNGTASQPKPDKGIVVGATVAPYRNDDEQKGNLFIADAVVSSGGIDQLASYVLVGGADQFTWANNGVPTALVDEYDSTGEHKTDDQIIQVGSYFRFNVNFVITSQNINATNKQSYSFIVPVGYNAGYGFWVLTSYLKEIA
;
A
#
# COMPACT_ATOMS: atom_id res chain seq x y z
N MET A 1 20.24 6.37 -11.98
CA MET A 1 19.77 6.35 -13.38
C MET A 1 19.65 4.88 -13.76
N VAL A 2 18.47 4.48 -14.20
CA VAL A 2 18.17 3.11 -14.62
C VAL A 2 18.88 2.86 -15.96
N GLU A 3 19.47 1.68 -16.11
CA GLU A 3 19.92 1.22 -17.42
C GLU A 3 18.69 0.79 -18.23
N VAL A 4 18.39 1.54 -19.28
CA VAL A 4 17.27 1.25 -20.18
C VAL A 4 17.80 0.54 -21.42
N ILE A 5 17.28 -0.65 -21.70
CA ILE A 5 17.68 -1.47 -22.84
C ILE A 5 16.76 -1.16 -24.02
N GLU A 6 17.33 -0.79 -25.17
CA GLU A 6 16.53 -0.51 -26.36
C GLU A 6 16.01 -1.81 -27.02
N HIS A 7 14.69 -1.92 -27.07
CA HIS A 7 13.94 -2.99 -27.72
C HIS A 7 12.77 -2.40 -28.52
N ILE A 8 13.04 -1.31 -29.26
CA ILE A 8 12.03 -0.59 -30.03
C ILE A 8 11.32 -1.52 -31.02
N VAL A 9 10.00 -1.63 -30.87
CA VAL A 9 9.11 -2.40 -31.75
C VAL A 9 7.98 -1.55 -32.32
N VAL A 10 7.66 -0.41 -31.69
CA VAL A 10 6.72 0.57 -32.23
C VAL A 10 7.48 1.59 -33.08
N PRO A 11 7.11 1.76 -34.36
CA PRO A 11 7.79 2.73 -35.21
C PRO A 11 7.40 4.17 -34.84
N GLY A 12 8.41 5.03 -34.67
CA GLY A 12 8.22 6.47 -34.47
C GLY A 12 7.49 6.83 -33.17
N ARG A 13 6.60 7.81 -33.26
CA ARG A 13 5.75 8.33 -32.17
C ARG A 13 4.31 8.45 -32.68
N PRO A 14 3.53 7.35 -32.73
CA PRO A 14 2.26 7.31 -33.47
C PRO A 14 1.33 8.50 -33.21
N ALA A 15 1.09 8.85 -31.94
CA ALA A 15 0.21 9.96 -31.58
C ALA A 15 0.69 11.33 -32.10
N LEU A 16 2.00 11.61 -32.06
CA LEU A 16 2.58 12.84 -32.60
C LEU A 16 2.68 12.81 -34.13
N ASP A 17 3.16 11.71 -34.70
CA ASP A 17 3.41 11.55 -36.14
C ASP A 17 2.10 11.62 -36.95
N GLU A 18 0.99 11.13 -36.37
CA GLU A 18 -0.37 11.23 -36.93
C GLU A 18 -1.04 12.59 -36.64
N GLY A 19 -0.41 13.43 -35.82
CA GLY A 19 -0.88 14.79 -35.52
C GLY A 19 -1.96 14.88 -34.44
N HIS A 20 -2.18 13.82 -33.66
CA HIS A 20 -3.09 13.81 -32.51
C HIS A 20 -2.53 14.56 -31.30
N ALA A 21 -1.22 14.42 -31.06
CA ALA A 21 -0.54 14.98 -29.90
C ALA A 21 0.40 16.13 -30.28
N LYS A 22 0.64 17.08 -29.35
CA LYS A 22 1.55 18.23 -29.57
C LYS A 22 2.33 18.54 -28.30
N PRO A 23 3.61 18.93 -28.41
CA PRO A 23 4.41 19.30 -27.25
C PRO A 23 3.90 20.60 -26.60
N PRO A 24 4.21 20.83 -25.31
CA PRO A 24 5.04 19.98 -24.45
C PRO A 24 4.30 18.72 -23.97
N PHE A 25 5.06 17.64 -23.72
CA PHE A 25 4.55 16.41 -23.13
C PHE A 25 5.10 16.33 -21.71
N GLU A 26 4.23 16.49 -20.71
CA GLU A 26 4.64 16.70 -19.32
C GLU A 26 4.00 15.68 -18.37
N GLN A 27 3.55 14.53 -18.88
CA GLN A 27 3.07 13.42 -18.06
C GLN A 27 3.91 12.16 -18.19
N VAL A 28 4.09 11.46 -17.06
CA VAL A 28 4.61 10.09 -17.03
C VAL A 28 3.51 9.20 -16.48
N HIS A 29 3.07 8.24 -17.28
CA HIS A 29 1.99 7.34 -16.91
C HIS A 29 2.50 6.00 -16.39
N LEU A 30 1.94 5.58 -15.27
CA LEU A 30 2.23 4.33 -14.60
C LEU A 30 1.12 3.34 -14.91
N HIS A 31 1.51 2.20 -15.48
CA HIS A 31 0.64 1.09 -15.84
C HIS A 31 1.15 -0.25 -15.30
N SER A 32 0.27 -1.27 -15.31
CA SER A 32 0.65 -2.68 -15.29
C SER A 32 -0.16 -3.47 -16.32
N THR A 33 0.43 -4.54 -16.87
CA THR A 33 -0.08 -5.10 -18.13
C THR A 33 -1.45 -5.79 -18.01
N GLY A 34 -1.95 -6.05 -16.80
CA GLY A 34 -3.19 -6.80 -16.57
C GLY A 34 -3.12 -8.25 -17.06
N ASN A 35 -1.94 -8.73 -17.47
CA ASN A 35 -1.70 -10.05 -18.02
C ASN A 35 -0.77 -10.84 -17.11
N ILE A 36 -1.37 -11.75 -16.34
CA ILE A 36 -0.67 -12.56 -15.33
C ILE A 36 0.16 -13.71 -15.94
N THR A 37 0.20 -13.86 -17.26
CA THR A 37 0.85 -15.00 -17.91
C THR A 37 2.05 -14.65 -18.80
N ASP A 38 2.09 -13.43 -19.35
CA ASP A 38 3.13 -13.09 -20.31
C ASP A 38 4.40 -12.51 -19.69
N SER A 39 5.52 -12.83 -20.32
CA SER A 39 6.84 -12.27 -20.00
C SER A 39 7.06 -10.95 -20.73
N LEU A 40 8.12 -10.21 -20.35
CA LEU A 40 8.61 -9.04 -21.09
C LEU A 40 8.67 -9.25 -22.61
N GLU A 41 9.16 -10.41 -23.05
CA GLU A 41 9.28 -10.75 -24.46
C GLU A 41 7.92 -10.98 -25.12
N GLY A 42 6.97 -11.57 -24.39
CA GLY A 42 5.60 -11.81 -24.87
C GLY A 42 4.87 -10.49 -25.10
N GLU A 43 4.91 -9.61 -24.09
CA GLU A 43 4.30 -8.28 -24.14
C GLU A 43 4.87 -7.42 -25.28
N LYS A 44 6.20 -7.38 -25.42
CA LYS A 44 6.87 -6.70 -26.53
C LYS A 44 6.45 -7.26 -27.89
N ASN A 45 6.38 -8.58 -28.03
CA ASN A 45 6.00 -9.20 -29.31
C ASN A 45 4.53 -8.93 -29.66
N TYR A 46 3.65 -8.88 -28.66
CA TYR A 46 2.26 -8.49 -28.86
C TYR A 46 2.15 -7.01 -29.26
N LEU A 47 2.86 -6.12 -28.56
CA LEU A 47 2.90 -4.70 -28.89
C LEU A 47 3.33 -4.45 -30.34
N ALA A 48 4.33 -5.19 -30.83
CA ALA A 48 4.85 -5.06 -32.20
C ALA A 48 3.76 -5.21 -33.30
N THR A 49 2.68 -5.95 -33.03
CA THR A 49 1.59 -6.18 -33.99
C THR A 49 0.30 -5.45 -33.65
N ASN A 50 0.20 -4.84 -32.48
CA ASN A 50 -1.05 -4.28 -31.94
C ASN A 50 -0.94 -2.80 -31.51
N TYR A 51 0.21 -2.16 -31.72
CA TYR A 51 0.50 -0.79 -31.25
C TYR A 51 -0.48 0.28 -31.74
N GLU A 52 -1.16 0.06 -32.88
CA GLU A 52 -2.16 1.01 -33.40
C GLU A 52 -3.43 1.06 -32.53
N SER A 53 -3.70 0.02 -31.73
CA SER A 53 -4.84 -0.01 -30.81
C SER A 53 -4.50 0.53 -29.42
N ALA A 54 -3.32 0.17 -28.91
CA ALA A 54 -2.79 0.65 -27.64
C ALA A 54 -1.27 0.55 -27.66
N ASN A 55 -0.55 1.53 -27.09
CA ASN A 55 0.90 1.52 -27.05
C ASN A 55 1.46 2.22 -25.82
N TYR A 56 2.69 1.86 -25.45
CA TYR A 56 3.43 2.39 -24.31
C TYR A 56 4.90 2.52 -24.65
N THR A 57 5.62 3.34 -23.90
CA THR A 57 7.04 3.65 -24.18
C THR A 57 8.01 2.67 -23.59
N HIS A 58 7.70 2.15 -22.40
CA HIS A 58 8.59 1.32 -21.62
C HIS A 58 7.85 0.15 -21.01
N ILE A 59 8.57 -0.94 -20.79
CA ILE A 59 8.10 -2.06 -19.99
C ILE A 59 9.18 -2.50 -19.00
N VAL A 60 8.78 -2.79 -17.78
CA VAL A 60 9.63 -3.23 -16.68
C VAL A 60 9.16 -4.59 -16.18
N GLY A 61 10.09 -5.49 -15.87
CA GLY A 61 9.74 -6.83 -15.41
C GLY A 61 10.96 -7.69 -15.14
N TRP A 62 10.72 -8.96 -14.82
CA TRP A 62 11.78 -9.95 -14.62
C TRP A 62 12.08 -10.71 -15.91
N ASN A 63 13.35 -10.73 -16.32
CA ASN A 63 13.80 -11.51 -17.46
C ASN A 63 14.35 -12.87 -16.99
N PRO A 64 13.67 -13.99 -17.28
CA PRO A 64 14.12 -15.31 -16.84
C PRO A 64 15.41 -15.79 -17.53
N LYS A 65 15.77 -15.22 -18.69
CA LYS A 65 17.00 -15.58 -19.43
C LYS A 65 18.24 -14.98 -18.77
N THR A 66 18.16 -13.71 -18.37
CA THR A 66 19.26 -13.00 -17.70
C THR A 66 19.22 -13.14 -16.18
N LYS A 67 18.08 -13.57 -15.63
CA LYS A 67 17.80 -13.69 -14.19
C LYS A 67 17.94 -12.36 -13.47
N GLN A 68 17.45 -11.30 -14.09
CA GLN A 68 17.48 -9.94 -13.55
C GLN A 68 16.18 -9.23 -13.88
N ALA A 69 15.87 -8.19 -13.10
CA ALA A 69 14.87 -7.23 -13.49
C ALA A 69 15.46 -6.29 -14.54
N GLU A 70 14.66 -5.93 -15.54
CA GLU A 70 15.09 -5.11 -16.67
C GLU A 70 14.03 -4.05 -17.00
N ALA A 71 14.49 -2.91 -17.52
CA ALA A 71 13.66 -1.90 -18.15
C ALA A 71 13.96 -1.87 -19.65
N TRP A 72 12.92 -2.05 -20.47
CA TRP A 72 13.04 -2.00 -21.92
C TRP A 72 12.31 -0.78 -22.47
N GLN A 73 12.97 -0.01 -23.34
CA GLN A 73 12.28 0.96 -24.16
C GLN A 73 11.77 0.29 -25.43
N VAL A 74 10.47 0.39 -25.69
CA VAL A 74 9.78 -0.31 -26.78
C VAL A 74 9.12 0.64 -27.78
N MET A 75 8.97 1.92 -27.43
CA MET A 75 8.54 3.02 -28.29
C MET A 75 9.30 4.30 -27.91
N ALA A 76 9.47 5.22 -28.85
CA ALA A 76 10.08 6.52 -28.57
C ALA A 76 9.24 7.33 -27.57
N THR A 77 9.91 8.03 -26.65
CA THR A 77 9.28 8.98 -25.72
C THR A 77 8.98 10.33 -26.40
N ASN A 78 8.37 11.25 -25.64
CA ASN A 78 8.17 12.65 -26.02
C ASN A 78 7.27 12.81 -27.27
N GLY A 79 6.12 12.13 -27.26
CA GLY A 79 5.24 12.06 -28.43
C GLY A 79 3.78 11.68 -28.18
N GLY A 80 3.31 11.61 -26.93
CA GLY A 80 2.04 10.99 -26.59
C GLY A 80 2.07 9.46 -26.72
N ALA A 81 1.03 8.80 -26.22
CA ALA A 81 0.84 7.36 -26.30
C ALA A 81 -0.66 7.02 -26.32
N TYR A 82 -1.04 5.89 -26.95
CA TYR A 82 -2.40 5.36 -26.88
C TYR A 82 -2.52 4.46 -25.64
N ASP A 83 -2.35 5.03 -24.45
CA ASP A 83 -2.11 4.25 -23.23
C ASP A 83 -3.25 4.37 -22.21
N VAL A 84 -3.68 5.59 -21.88
CA VAL A 84 -4.73 5.80 -20.86
C VAL A 84 -6.15 5.74 -21.42
N GLY A 85 -6.31 5.79 -22.74
CA GLY A 85 -7.61 5.66 -23.41
C GLY A 85 -8.48 6.93 -23.34
N GLY A 86 -7.87 8.09 -23.13
CA GLY A 86 -8.55 9.38 -23.00
C GLY A 86 -7.73 10.55 -23.53
N ASP A 87 -8.09 11.78 -23.14
CA ASP A 87 -7.41 13.00 -23.60
C ASP A 87 -5.97 13.12 -23.07
N TRP A 88 -5.63 12.48 -21.96
CA TRP A 88 -4.24 12.44 -21.46
C TRP A 88 -3.30 11.55 -22.27
N ASN A 89 -3.79 10.74 -23.21
CA ASN A 89 -2.95 10.10 -24.25
C ASN A 89 -2.03 11.12 -24.93
N TRP A 90 -2.50 12.36 -25.07
CA TRP A 90 -1.81 13.45 -25.77
C TRP A 90 -0.79 14.19 -24.91
N GLU A 91 -0.71 13.88 -23.62
CA GLU A 91 0.15 14.55 -22.63
C GLU A 91 1.37 13.69 -22.26
N ALA A 92 1.37 12.40 -22.64
CA ALA A 92 2.39 11.45 -22.24
C ALA A 92 3.78 11.77 -22.85
N TYR A 93 4.73 12.14 -21.98
CA TYR A 93 6.15 12.04 -22.28
C TYR A 93 6.56 10.58 -22.35
N ALA A 94 6.08 9.78 -21.39
CA ALA A 94 6.33 8.35 -21.31
C ALA A 94 5.14 7.63 -20.64
N ALA A 95 4.92 6.39 -21.07
CA ALA A 95 4.02 5.42 -20.44
C ALA A 95 4.81 4.14 -20.12
N ILE A 96 4.75 3.68 -18.87
CA ILE A 96 5.56 2.58 -18.33
C ILE A 96 4.65 1.44 -17.90
N GLU A 97 4.78 0.29 -18.55
CA GLU A 97 4.11 -0.95 -18.17
C GLU A 97 4.93 -1.78 -17.18
N PHE A 98 4.30 -2.29 -16.13
CA PHE A 98 4.86 -3.36 -15.31
C PHE A 98 4.33 -4.72 -15.81
N ALA A 99 5.21 -5.56 -16.35
CA ALA A 99 4.88 -6.89 -16.86
C ALA A 99 4.51 -7.87 -15.73
N GLU A 100 3.22 -8.06 -15.44
CA GLU A 100 2.74 -8.82 -14.30
C GLU A 100 3.14 -10.30 -14.37
N GLY A 101 2.90 -10.94 -15.53
CA GLY A 101 3.22 -12.35 -15.76
C GLY A 101 4.71 -12.70 -15.76
N SER A 102 5.58 -11.69 -15.76
CA SER A 102 7.03 -11.89 -15.59
C SER A 102 7.42 -12.24 -14.14
N ILE A 103 6.56 -11.96 -13.17
CA ILE A 103 6.86 -12.07 -11.74
C ILE A 103 6.30 -13.38 -11.17
N THR A 104 7.18 -14.19 -10.58
CA THR A 104 6.81 -15.48 -9.96
C THR A 104 7.02 -15.52 -8.45
N ASN A 105 7.76 -14.55 -7.91
CA ASN A 105 8.05 -14.49 -6.48
C ASN A 105 8.42 -13.07 -6.03
N ARG A 106 8.48 -12.90 -4.70
CA ARG A 106 8.70 -11.62 -4.02
C ARG A 106 10.02 -10.96 -4.39
N GLU A 107 11.10 -11.73 -4.54
CA GLU A 107 12.41 -11.19 -4.90
C GLU A 107 12.39 -10.57 -6.30
N GLN A 108 11.80 -11.27 -7.26
CA GLN A 108 11.64 -10.77 -8.63
C GLN A 108 10.76 -9.53 -8.68
N PHE A 109 9.63 -9.55 -7.98
CA PHE A 109 8.72 -8.41 -7.89
C PHE A 109 9.48 -7.16 -7.47
N PHE A 110 10.27 -7.29 -6.41
CA PHE A 110 10.93 -6.16 -5.80
C PHE A 110 12.14 -5.64 -6.55
N ALA A 111 12.87 -6.51 -7.22
CA ALA A 111 13.89 -6.10 -8.16
C ALA A 111 13.28 -5.26 -9.30
N ALA A 112 12.15 -5.71 -9.86
CA ALA A 112 11.43 -4.99 -10.92
C ALA A 112 10.75 -3.71 -10.41
N TYR A 113 10.15 -3.72 -9.23
CA TYR A 113 9.51 -2.55 -8.62
C TYR A 113 10.52 -1.44 -8.32
N GLN A 114 11.73 -1.78 -7.88
CA GLN A 114 12.81 -0.80 -7.76
C GLN A 114 13.13 -0.12 -9.08
N ILE A 115 13.26 -0.89 -10.17
CA ILE A 115 13.50 -0.35 -11.50
C ILE A 115 12.33 0.52 -11.96
N TYR A 116 11.09 0.10 -11.71
CA TYR A 116 9.87 0.82 -12.08
C TYR A 116 9.79 2.22 -11.45
N ILE A 117 10.07 2.32 -10.15
CA ILE A 117 10.10 3.60 -9.42
C ILE A 117 11.26 4.50 -9.89
N GLU A 118 12.45 3.96 -10.03
CA GLU A 118 13.63 4.74 -10.46
C GLU A 118 13.49 5.22 -11.92
N LEU A 119 12.92 4.38 -12.79
CA LEU A 119 12.65 4.72 -14.19
C LEU A 119 11.58 5.81 -14.28
N THR A 120 10.51 5.71 -13.48
CA THR A 120 9.46 6.73 -13.37
C THR A 120 10.05 8.10 -13.08
N ARG A 121 10.92 8.18 -12.07
CA ARG A 121 11.57 9.44 -11.68
C ARG A 121 12.55 9.93 -12.73
N GLN A 122 13.32 9.04 -13.33
CA GLN A 122 14.21 9.38 -14.44
C GLN A 122 13.43 10.02 -15.59
N LEU A 123 12.35 9.38 -16.05
CA LEU A 123 11.52 9.88 -17.15
C LEU A 123 10.82 11.19 -16.79
N ALA A 124 10.41 11.37 -15.53
CA ALA A 124 9.84 12.63 -15.06
C ALA A 124 10.85 13.78 -15.14
N VAL A 125 12.12 13.55 -14.75
CA VAL A 125 13.20 14.54 -14.92
C VAL A 125 13.43 14.86 -16.40
N GLU A 126 13.45 13.84 -17.26
CA GLU A 126 13.62 14.04 -18.70
C GLU A 126 12.46 14.81 -19.34
N ALA A 127 11.24 14.64 -18.81
CA ALA A 127 10.04 15.41 -19.19
C ALA A 127 10.05 16.86 -18.66
N GLY A 128 11.05 17.25 -17.88
CA GLY A 128 11.15 18.58 -17.28
C GLY A 128 10.38 18.76 -15.97
N LEU A 129 9.87 17.67 -15.38
CA LEU A 129 9.16 17.72 -14.10
C LEU A 129 10.11 17.89 -12.92
N THR A 130 9.71 18.74 -11.96
CA THR A 130 10.42 18.94 -10.69
C THR A 130 9.63 18.49 -9.48
N ASP A 131 8.34 18.20 -9.65
CA ASP A 131 7.46 17.66 -8.61
C ASP A 131 7.20 16.17 -8.90
N PHE A 132 7.57 15.33 -7.93
CA PHE A 132 7.39 13.88 -7.99
C PHE A 132 6.19 13.42 -7.17
N THR A 133 5.31 14.33 -6.76
CA THR A 133 4.06 13.97 -6.12
C THR A 133 3.17 13.24 -7.13
N LEU A 134 2.89 11.97 -6.85
CA LEU A 134 2.05 11.13 -7.69
C LEU A 134 0.58 11.56 -7.61
N ASP A 135 -0.11 11.55 -8.74
CA ASP A 135 -1.57 11.73 -8.85
C ASP A 135 -2.09 13.07 -8.30
N THR A 136 -1.39 14.15 -8.66
CA THR A 136 -1.84 15.52 -8.41
C THR A 136 -2.86 15.98 -9.45
N SER A 137 -3.68 16.98 -9.11
CA SER A 137 -4.69 17.54 -10.02
C SER A 137 -4.12 18.45 -11.12
N ALA A 138 -2.84 18.81 -11.05
CA ALA A 138 -2.17 19.54 -12.13
C ALA A 138 -2.03 18.63 -13.35
N THR A 139 -2.20 19.18 -14.56
CA THR A 139 -2.01 18.38 -15.80
C THR A 139 -0.60 17.81 -15.87
N PRO A 140 0.49 18.59 -15.68
CA PRO A 140 1.83 18.02 -15.59
C PRO A 140 1.99 17.13 -14.36
N GLY A 141 2.75 16.06 -14.50
CA GLY A 141 3.14 15.21 -13.38
C GLY A 141 3.12 13.72 -13.68
N ILE A 142 3.31 12.95 -12.62
CA ILE A 142 3.30 11.49 -12.68
C ILE A 142 1.89 11.02 -12.36
N LYS A 143 1.28 10.22 -13.24
CA LYS A 143 -0.12 9.76 -13.12
C LYS A 143 -0.20 8.24 -13.20
N THR A 144 -1.03 7.62 -12.36
CA THR A 144 -1.48 6.24 -12.58
C THR A 144 -2.62 6.20 -13.60
N HIS A 145 -2.79 5.08 -14.31
CA HIS A 145 -3.97 4.88 -15.16
C HIS A 145 -5.25 5.01 -14.33
N ASN A 146 -5.27 4.44 -13.11
CA ASN A 146 -6.36 4.63 -12.15
C ASN A 146 -6.74 6.10 -11.94
N TYR A 147 -5.76 6.98 -11.76
CA TYR A 147 -6.04 8.40 -11.52
C TYR A 147 -6.58 9.09 -12.78
N ALA A 148 -6.03 8.79 -13.95
CA ALA A 148 -6.55 9.29 -15.23
C ALA A 148 -8.02 8.89 -15.40
N SER A 149 -8.34 7.60 -15.22
CA SER A 149 -9.71 7.07 -15.29
C SER A 149 -10.64 7.74 -14.27
N ALA A 150 -10.24 7.79 -13.00
CA ALA A 150 -11.07 8.36 -11.91
C ALA A 150 -11.33 9.86 -12.05
N THR A 151 -10.50 10.57 -12.81
CA THR A 151 -10.63 12.02 -13.06
C THR A 151 -11.23 12.34 -14.44
N GLY A 152 -11.64 11.32 -15.20
CA GLY A 152 -12.31 11.49 -16.50
C GLY A 152 -11.37 11.73 -17.68
N HIS A 153 -10.08 11.43 -17.51
CA HIS A 153 -9.03 11.62 -18.50
C HIS A 153 -8.47 10.32 -19.10
N GLY A 154 -8.99 9.18 -18.63
CA GLY A 154 -8.63 7.85 -19.09
C GLY A 154 -9.86 6.99 -19.43
N SER A 155 -9.68 5.68 -19.32
CA SER A 155 -10.71 4.66 -19.56
C SER A 155 -11.39 4.26 -18.25
N ASP A 156 -11.73 2.98 -18.09
CA ASP A 156 -12.22 2.34 -16.85
C ASP A 156 -11.13 1.51 -16.14
N HIS A 157 -9.88 1.57 -16.63
CA HIS A 157 -8.74 0.88 -16.06
C HIS A 157 -8.29 1.49 -14.73
N VAL A 158 -7.71 0.64 -13.87
CA VAL A 158 -7.35 0.96 -12.48
C VAL A 158 -5.92 0.53 -12.11
N ASP A 159 -5.13 0.10 -13.08
CA ASP A 159 -3.73 -0.26 -12.88
C ASP A 159 -2.86 0.99 -12.58
N PRO A 160 -1.68 0.80 -11.97
CA PRO A 160 -1.08 -0.47 -11.51
C PRO A 160 -1.56 -0.89 -10.12
N LEU A 161 -2.56 -0.22 -9.54
CA LEU A 161 -2.86 -0.33 -8.11
C LEU A 161 -3.23 -1.75 -7.65
N PRO A 162 -4.13 -2.51 -8.32
CA PRO A 162 -4.46 -3.87 -7.89
C PRO A 162 -3.27 -4.82 -7.94
N PHE A 163 -2.44 -4.74 -8.99
CA PHE A 163 -1.25 -5.57 -9.13
C PHE A 163 -0.25 -5.27 -8.01
N LEU A 164 0.09 -4.01 -7.79
CA LEU A 164 1.01 -3.60 -6.75
C LEU A 164 0.50 -3.99 -5.34
N ALA A 165 -0.79 -3.82 -5.09
CA ALA A 165 -1.43 -4.23 -3.84
C ALA A 165 -1.33 -5.75 -3.61
N SER A 166 -1.45 -6.56 -4.67
CA SER A 166 -1.30 -8.02 -4.58
C SER A 166 0.09 -8.47 -4.10
N TRP A 167 1.10 -7.61 -4.28
CA TRP A 167 2.47 -7.82 -3.81
C TRP A 167 2.82 -7.03 -2.53
N GLY A 168 1.83 -6.38 -1.93
CA GLY A 168 1.93 -5.66 -0.66
C GLY A 168 2.37 -4.21 -0.77
N VAL A 169 2.33 -3.59 -1.96
CA VAL A 169 2.56 -2.16 -2.14
C VAL A 169 1.21 -1.44 -2.08
N SER A 170 0.93 -0.70 -1.00
CA SER A 170 -0.27 0.14 -0.94
C SER A 170 -0.13 1.37 -1.84
N TYR A 171 -1.26 2.05 -2.10
CA TYR A 171 -1.25 3.28 -2.87
C TYR A 171 -0.44 4.39 -2.19
N GLU A 172 -0.51 4.49 -0.86
CA GLU A 172 0.30 5.43 -0.08
C GLU A 172 1.79 5.09 -0.18
N GLN A 173 2.14 3.79 -0.17
CA GLN A 173 3.53 3.37 -0.33
C GLN A 173 4.05 3.73 -1.73
N LEU A 174 3.25 3.51 -2.77
CA LEU A 174 3.57 3.94 -4.13
C LEU A 174 3.83 5.45 -4.21
N LYS A 175 2.95 6.28 -3.62
CA LYS A 175 3.14 7.74 -3.55
C LYS A 175 4.47 8.11 -2.89
N GLN A 176 4.80 7.46 -1.77
CA GLN A 176 6.03 7.71 -1.04
C GLN A 176 7.28 7.27 -1.81
N ASP A 177 7.24 6.11 -2.46
CA ASP A 177 8.37 5.58 -3.21
C ASP A 177 8.66 6.42 -4.47
N VAL A 178 7.61 6.83 -5.19
CA VAL A 178 7.72 7.78 -6.32
C VAL A 178 8.28 9.12 -5.86
N PHE A 179 7.81 9.66 -4.74
CA PHE A 179 8.27 10.95 -4.22
C PHE A 179 9.72 10.94 -3.72
N ASN A 180 10.08 9.93 -2.92
CA ASN A 180 11.39 9.88 -2.25
C ASN A 180 12.51 9.33 -3.13
N GLY A 181 12.20 8.49 -4.12
CA GLY A 181 13.23 7.86 -4.95
C GLY A 181 13.99 6.80 -4.19
N THR A 182 13.31 5.67 -4.06
CA THR A 182 13.82 4.32 -3.79
C THR A 182 12.57 3.51 -3.60
N ALA A 183 12.37 2.41 -4.33
CA ALA A 183 11.35 1.47 -3.93
C ALA A 183 11.75 0.90 -2.57
N SER A 184 11.05 1.32 -1.52
CA SER A 184 11.12 0.54 -0.31
C SER A 184 10.52 -0.82 -0.63
N GLN A 185 11.16 -1.90 -0.17
CA GLN A 185 10.39 -3.13 -0.05
C GLN A 185 9.24 -2.78 0.87
N PRO A 186 7.98 -3.06 0.49
CA PRO A 186 6.95 -3.38 1.42
C PRO A 186 7.58 -4.12 2.57
N LYS A 187 7.54 -3.48 3.74
CA LYS A 187 7.39 -4.27 4.95
C LYS A 187 6.29 -5.24 4.60
N PRO A 188 6.53 -6.56 4.62
CA PRO A 188 5.49 -7.50 4.27
C PRO A 188 4.22 -7.05 4.96
N ASP A 189 3.07 -7.16 4.28
CA ASP A 189 1.79 -7.26 4.97
C ASP A 189 1.91 -8.52 5.82
N LYS A 190 2.60 -8.38 6.94
CA LYS A 190 2.52 -9.29 8.04
C LYS A 190 1.09 -9.06 8.47
N GLY A 191 0.22 -10.02 8.20
CA GLY A 191 -0.67 -10.42 9.29
C GLY A 191 0.22 -10.45 10.53
N ILE A 192 0.01 -9.49 11.43
CA ILE A 192 0.99 -9.13 12.45
C ILE A 192 1.41 -10.42 13.15
N VAL A 193 2.68 -10.77 13.15
CA VAL A 193 3.12 -12.13 13.53
C VAL A 193 3.47 -12.23 15.02
N VAL A 194 3.49 -13.44 15.56
CA VAL A 194 4.11 -13.73 16.87
C VAL A 194 5.54 -13.15 16.91
N GLY A 195 5.83 -12.39 17.95
CA GLY A 195 7.09 -11.67 18.18
C GLY A 195 7.06 -10.20 17.75
N ALA A 196 6.04 -9.75 17.02
CA ALA A 196 5.90 -8.35 16.65
C ALA A 196 5.61 -7.47 17.88
N THR A 197 6.24 -6.28 17.92
CA THR A 197 5.85 -5.23 18.86
C THR A 197 4.69 -4.45 18.25
N VAL A 198 3.64 -4.21 19.03
CA VAL A 198 2.36 -3.70 18.54
C VAL A 198 1.76 -2.67 19.50
N ALA A 199 0.88 -1.84 18.94
CA ALA A 199 -0.03 -0.99 19.70
C ALA A 199 -1.49 -1.28 19.28
N PRO A 200 -2.44 -1.34 20.24
CA PRO A 200 -3.85 -1.36 19.89
C PRO A 200 -4.30 -0.06 19.21
N TYR A 201 -5.06 -0.18 18.12
CA TYR A 201 -5.46 0.91 17.22
C TYR A 201 -6.85 0.64 16.62
N ARG A 202 -7.70 1.66 16.44
CA ARG A 202 -9.00 1.55 15.77
C ARG A 202 -8.98 2.12 14.36
N ASN A 203 -8.86 1.22 13.37
CA ASN A 203 -8.97 1.58 11.94
C ASN A 203 -10.41 1.89 11.51
N ASP A 204 -11.41 1.51 12.32
CA ASP A 204 -12.84 1.61 12.00
C ASP A 204 -13.45 2.99 12.30
N ASP A 205 -12.70 3.90 12.94
CA ASP A 205 -13.16 5.24 13.32
C ASP A 205 -12.02 6.26 13.22
N GLU A 206 -11.88 6.88 12.04
CA GLU A 206 -10.83 7.87 11.74
C GLU A 206 -10.82 9.07 12.71
N GLN A 207 -11.96 9.37 13.35
CA GLN A 207 -12.08 10.49 14.30
C GLN A 207 -11.59 10.11 15.70
N LYS A 208 -11.62 8.82 16.05
CA LYS A 208 -11.27 8.33 17.40
C LYS A 208 -9.88 7.71 17.49
N GLY A 209 -9.26 7.32 16.38
CA GLY A 209 -7.87 6.85 16.33
C GLY A 209 -7.60 5.67 17.28
N ASN A 210 -7.01 5.93 18.45
CA ASN A 210 -6.64 4.88 19.43
C ASN A 210 -7.61 4.77 20.62
N LEU A 211 -8.76 5.45 20.56
CA LEU A 211 -9.67 5.58 21.70
C LEU A 211 -10.60 4.36 21.83
N PHE A 212 -10.54 3.68 22.98
CA PHE A 212 -11.40 2.56 23.34
C PHE A 212 -12.36 2.96 24.46
N ILE A 213 -13.38 2.14 24.71
CA ILE A 213 -14.37 2.35 25.77
C ILE A 213 -14.27 1.21 26.78
N ALA A 214 -14.31 1.55 28.06
CA ALA A 214 -14.45 0.60 29.16
C ALA A 214 -15.93 0.19 29.32
N ASP A 215 -16.33 -0.92 28.71
CA ASP A 215 -17.71 -1.42 28.76
C ASP A 215 -18.09 -2.02 30.12
N ALA A 216 -17.10 -2.50 30.87
CA ALA A 216 -17.25 -2.96 32.25
C ALA A 216 -15.93 -2.78 33.01
N VAL A 217 -15.98 -2.68 34.34
CA VAL A 217 -14.80 -2.59 35.22
C VAL A 217 -15.01 -3.51 36.42
N VAL A 218 -13.97 -4.24 36.82
CA VAL A 218 -13.99 -5.15 37.98
C VAL A 218 -12.67 -5.12 38.74
N SER A 219 -12.74 -5.35 40.04
CA SER A 219 -11.58 -5.68 40.87
C SER A 219 -11.61 -7.16 41.19
N SER A 220 -10.65 -7.93 40.69
CA SER A 220 -10.57 -9.38 40.92
C SER A 220 -9.14 -9.79 41.25
N GLY A 221 -8.97 -10.53 42.35
CA GLY A 221 -7.65 -10.99 42.80
C GLY A 221 -6.66 -9.85 43.14
N GLY A 222 -7.16 -8.64 43.44
CA GLY A 222 -6.34 -7.47 43.74
C GLY A 222 -5.83 -6.70 42.50
N ILE A 223 -6.32 -7.04 41.31
CA ILE A 223 -6.04 -6.32 40.06
C ILE A 223 -7.34 -5.67 39.58
N ASP A 224 -7.28 -4.36 39.36
CA ASP A 224 -8.35 -3.62 38.69
C ASP A 224 -8.23 -3.82 37.18
N GLN A 225 -9.32 -4.23 36.55
CA GLN A 225 -9.37 -4.57 35.14
C GLN A 225 -10.62 -3.99 34.50
N LEU A 226 -10.53 -3.66 33.21
CA LEU A 226 -11.64 -3.24 32.37
C LEU A 226 -11.93 -4.28 31.28
N ALA A 227 -13.16 -4.27 30.78
CA ALA A 227 -13.57 -4.94 29.57
C ALA A 227 -13.71 -3.92 28.44
N SER A 228 -13.22 -4.26 27.25
CA SER A 228 -13.58 -3.56 26.02
C SER A 228 -14.07 -4.58 25.01
N TYR A 229 -15.38 -4.61 24.78
CA TYR A 229 -16.02 -5.63 23.95
C TYR A 229 -15.64 -5.50 22.48
N VAL A 230 -15.36 -4.28 22.03
CA VAL A 230 -14.88 -4.04 20.66
C VAL A 230 -13.56 -4.76 20.39
N LEU A 231 -12.63 -4.77 21.35
CA LEU A 231 -11.32 -5.42 21.21
C LEU A 231 -11.42 -6.92 20.98
N VAL A 232 -12.55 -7.55 21.30
CA VAL A 232 -12.74 -9.00 21.22
C VAL A 232 -13.83 -9.44 20.25
N GLY A 233 -14.52 -8.47 19.61
CA GLY A 233 -15.56 -8.74 18.62
C GLY A 233 -16.98 -8.83 19.17
N GLY A 234 -17.21 -8.44 20.43
CA GLY A 234 -18.53 -8.44 21.05
C GLY A 234 -18.51 -8.90 22.51
N ALA A 235 -19.55 -8.54 23.27
CA ALA A 235 -19.70 -8.92 24.67
C ALA A 235 -19.85 -10.45 24.86
N ASP A 236 -20.41 -11.13 23.87
CA ASP A 236 -20.56 -12.59 23.81
C ASP A 236 -19.24 -13.34 23.59
N GLN A 237 -18.21 -12.66 23.10
CA GLN A 237 -16.86 -13.21 22.92
C GLN A 237 -15.92 -12.93 24.11
N PHE A 238 -16.37 -12.14 25.09
CA PHE A 238 -15.54 -11.68 26.19
C PHE A 238 -15.50 -12.66 27.37
N THR A 239 -14.31 -12.87 27.93
CA THR A 239 -14.14 -13.47 29.25
C THR A 239 -13.07 -12.75 30.06
N TRP A 240 -13.30 -12.52 31.35
CA TRP A 240 -12.33 -11.83 32.21
C TRP A 240 -10.97 -12.52 32.24
N ALA A 241 -10.93 -13.85 32.23
CA ALA A 241 -9.68 -14.62 32.27
C ALA A 241 -8.80 -14.43 31.03
N ASN A 242 -9.39 -14.19 29.86
CA ASN A 242 -8.65 -14.09 28.61
C ASN A 242 -8.52 -12.65 28.10
N ASN A 243 -9.42 -11.76 28.47
CA ASN A 243 -9.60 -10.48 27.79
C ASN A 243 -9.62 -9.27 28.73
N GLY A 244 -9.61 -9.47 30.05
CA GLY A 244 -9.55 -8.38 31.02
C GLY A 244 -8.28 -7.56 30.82
N VAL A 245 -8.44 -6.25 30.60
CA VAL A 245 -7.32 -5.32 30.43
C VAL A 245 -7.00 -4.71 31.79
N PRO A 246 -5.82 -4.92 32.37
CA PRO A 246 -5.44 -4.24 33.60
C PRO A 246 -5.49 -2.71 33.43
N THR A 247 -6.15 -2.02 34.36
CA THR A 247 -6.33 -0.55 34.28
C THR A 247 -5.00 0.20 34.37
N ALA A 248 -3.95 -0.41 34.94
CA ALA A 248 -2.61 0.14 34.98
C ALA A 248 -1.94 0.29 33.58
N LEU A 249 -2.48 -0.35 32.54
CA LEU A 249 -1.93 -0.32 31.18
C LEU A 249 -2.63 0.71 30.27
N VAL A 250 -3.54 1.50 30.85
CA VAL A 250 -4.32 2.47 30.10
C VAL A 250 -4.37 3.80 30.82
N ASP A 251 -4.50 4.87 30.04
CA ASP A 251 -4.78 6.19 30.54
C ASP A 251 -6.21 6.60 30.15
N GLU A 252 -6.89 7.35 31.02
CA GLU A 252 -8.22 7.88 30.75
C GLU A 252 -8.18 9.12 29.85
N TYR A 253 -9.11 9.17 28.90
CA TYR A 253 -9.31 10.28 27.99
C TYR A 253 -10.78 10.71 28.02
N ASP A 254 -11.05 11.93 27.56
CA ASP A 254 -12.41 12.33 27.25
C ASP A 254 -12.84 11.89 25.85
N SER A 255 -14.10 12.15 25.49
CA SER A 255 -14.66 11.79 24.18
C SER A 255 -14.04 12.55 23.00
N THR A 256 -13.28 13.61 23.26
CA THR A 256 -12.57 14.41 22.25
C THR A 256 -11.13 13.95 22.07
N GLY A 257 -10.65 13.06 22.94
CA GLY A 257 -9.29 12.52 22.91
C GLY A 257 -8.27 13.35 23.69
N GLU A 258 -8.72 14.25 24.56
CA GLU A 258 -7.86 14.96 25.53
C GLU A 258 -7.65 14.11 26.79
N HIS A 259 -6.43 14.12 27.31
CA HIS A 259 -6.01 13.32 28.46
C HIS A 259 -6.59 13.89 29.76
N LYS A 260 -7.14 13.02 30.62
CA LYS A 260 -7.58 13.41 31.96
C LYS A 260 -6.41 13.34 32.95
N THR A 261 -6.31 14.29 33.88
CA THR A 261 -5.15 14.46 34.79
C THR A 261 -4.87 13.28 35.74
N ASP A 262 -3.70 13.32 36.39
CA ASP A 262 -2.97 12.29 37.18
C ASP A 262 -3.72 11.42 38.22
N ASP A 263 -4.96 11.75 38.60
CA ASP A 263 -5.80 10.96 39.54
C ASP A 263 -6.80 10.06 38.79
N GLN A 264 -6.32 9.36 37.75
CA GLN A 264 -7.20 8.61 36.84
C GLN A 264 -7.85 7.40 37.53
N ILE A 265 -9.18 7.36 37.48
CA ILE A 265 -9.97 6.19 37.87
C ILE A 265 -10.79 5.77 36.66
N ILE A 266 -10.43 4.64 36.05
CA ILE A 266 -11.21 4.04 34.96
C ILE A 266 -12.56 3.56 35.50
N GLN A 267 -13.65 4.04 34.91
CA GLN A 267 -15.02 3.64 35.24
C GLN A 267 -15.73 3.11 34.00
N VAL A 268 -16.90 2.50 34.20
CA VAL A 268 -17.75 2.08 33.08
C VAL A 268 -18.12 3.31 32.25
N GLY A 269 -17.87 3.24 30.94
CA GLY A 269 -18.07 4.33 29.99
C GLY A 269 -16.87 5.28 29.83
N SER A 270 -15.80 5.12 30.60
CA SER A 270 -14.56 5.87 30.39
C SER A 270 -13.98 5.56 29.01
N TYR A 271 -13.51 6.60 28.33
CA TYR A 271 -12.67 6.43 27.16
C TYR A 271 -11.22 6.25 27.61
N PHE A 272 -10.48 5.39 26.92
CA PHE A 272 -9.09 5.12 27.30
C PHE A 272 -8.20 4.89 26.09
N ARG A 273 -6.89 5.04 26.30
CA ARG A 273 -5.84 4.58 25.39
C ARG A 273 -4.85 3.74 26.15
N PHE A 274 -4.17 2.83 25.45
CA PHE A 274 -3.07 2.09 26.06
C PHE A 274 -1.86 2.99 26.24
N ASN A 275 -1.26 2.94 27.43
CA ASN A 275 -0.09 3.74 27.80
C ASN A 275 1.24 2.97 27.66
N VAL A 276 1.15 1.72 27.19
CA VAL A 276 2.27 0.82 26.91
C VAL A 276 2.14 0.19 25.53
N ASN A 277 3.27 -0.28 25.04
CA ASN A 277 3.34 -1.14 23.86
C ASN A 277 3.32 -2.62 24.27
N PHE A 278 3.00 -3.50 23.32
CA PHE A 278 2.86 -4.93 23.56
C PHE A 278 3.70 -5.76 22.59
N VAL A 279 3.96 -7.02 22.95
CA VAL A 279 4.49 -8.04 22.04
C VAL A 279 3.44 -9.12 21.83
N ILE A 280 3.23 -9.55 20.59
CA ILE A 280 2.40 -10.73 20.33
C ILE A 280 3.18 -11.98 20.75
N THR A 281 2.65 -12.78 21.66
CA THR A 281 3.29 -14.05 22.04
C THR A 281 2.56 -15.28 21.51
N SER A 282 1.28 -15.15 21.15
CA SER A 282 0.48 -16.23 20.56
C SER A 282 -0.57 -15.67 19.61
N GLN A 283 -0.99 -16.47 18.64
CA GLN A 283 -2.11 -16.14 17.74
C GLN A 283 -3.01 -17.35 17.55
N ASN A 284 -4.29 -17.08 17.29
CA ASN A 284 -5.28 -18.10 17.02
C ASN A 284 -6.34 -17.57 16.06
N ILE A 285 -6.94 -18.44 15.26
CA ILE A 285 -8.10 -18.12 14.43
C ILE A 285 -9.31 -18.79 15.06
N ASN A 286 -10.33 -18.01 15.40
CA ASN A 286 -11.57 -18.58 15.89
C ASN A 286 -12.24 -19.35 14.74
N ALA A 287 -12.40 -20.66 14.95
CA ALA A 287 -12.87 -21.57 13.91
C ALA A 287 -14.30 -21.26 13.42
N THR A 288 -15.10 -20.60 14.26
CA THR A 288 -16.52 -20.30 14.02
C THR A 288 -16.69 -19.00 13.25
N ASN A 289 -16.15 -17.89 13.74
CA ASN A 289 -16.33 -16.57 13.13
C ASN A 289 -15.20 -16.19 12.14
N LYS A 290 -14.18 -17.06 12.00
CA LYS A 290 -12.99 -16.88 11.15
C LYS A 290 -12.15 -15.64 11.47
N GLN A 291 -12.38 -15.00 12.61
CA GLN A 291 -11.61 -13.85 13.04
C GLN A 291 -10.27 -14.28 13.64
N SER A 292 -9.23 -13.48 13.38
CA SER A 292 -7.88 -13.71 13.89
C SER A 292 -7.69 -12.98 15.21
N TYR A 293 -7.26 -13.69 16.24
CA TYR A 293 -6.97 -13.17 17.57
C TYR A 293 -5.47 -13.27 17.86
N SER A 294 -4.97 -12.31 18.63
CA SER A 294 -3.59 -12.25 19.10
C SER A 294 -3.57 -12.09 20.62
N PHE A 295 -2.75 -12.89 21.28
CA PHE A 295 -2.44 -12.71 22.70
C PHE A 295 -1.26 -11.76 22.81
N ILE A 296 -1.52 -10.60 23.41
CA ILE A 296 -0.56 -9.52 23.53
C ILE A 296 -0.11 -9.40 24.99
N VAL A 297 1.19 -9.24 25.20
CA VAL A 297 1.80 -9.07 26.53
C VAL A 297 2.51 -7.72 26.57
N PRO A 298 2.31 -6.88 27.60
CA PRO A 298 3.00 -5.60 27.69
C PRO A 298 4.52 -5.76 27.62
N VAL A 299 5.21 -4.89 26.88
CA VAL A 299 6.67 -4.94 26.74
C VAL A 299 7.32 -4.82 28.12
N GLY A 300 8.15 -5.80 28.48
CA GLY A 300 8.84 -5.85 29.77
C GLY A 300 8.06 -6.52 30.91
N TYR A 301 6.84 -7.02 30.65
CA TYR A 301 6.02 -7.73 31.63
C TYR A 301 5.98 -9.23 31.35
N ASN A 302 5.54 -10.01 32.35
CA ASN A 302 5.31 -11.45 32.18
C ASN A 302 3.95 -11.73 31.55
N ALA A 303 3.76 -12.96 31.06
CA ALA A 303 2.54 -13.39 30.37
C ALA A 303 1.24 -13.27 31.20
N GLY A 304 1.33 -13.15 32.53
CA GLY A 304 0.17 -12.96 33.41
C GLY A 304 -0.51 -11.60 33.26
N TYR A 305 0.13 -10.64 32.59
CA TYR A 305 -0.47 -9.34 32.23
C TYR A 305 -1.03 -9.31 30.80
N GLY A 306 -0.95 -10.44 30.08
CA GLY A 306 -1.40 -10.52 28.70
C GLY A 306 -2.88 -10.79 28.57
N PHE A 307 -3.44 -10.41 27.42
CA PHE A 307 -4.83 -10.63 27.08
C PHE A 307 -5.01 -10.83 25.57
N TRP A 308 -6.09 -11.49 25.18
CA TRP A 308 -6.47 -11.75 23.80
C TRP A 308 -7.28 -10.59 23.24
N VAL A 309 -6.91 -10.15 22.04
CA VAL A 309 -7.65 -9.16 21.25
C VAL A 309 -7.75 -9.62 19.79
N LEU A 310 -8.68 -9.05 19.04
CA LEU A 310 -8.74 -9.18 17.60
C LEU A 310 -7.51 -8.52 16.98
N THR A 311 -6.86 -9.26 16.08
CA THR A 311 -5.62 -8.84 15.41
C THR A 311 -5.85 -7.63 14.51
N SER A 312 -7.08 -7.42 14.04
CA SER A 312 -7.48 -6.23 13.26
C SER A 312 -7.41 -4.92 14.04
N TYR A 313 -7.40 -4.96 15.37
CA TYR A 313 -7.19 -3.79 16.23
C TYR A 313 -5.74 -3.62 16.67
N LEU A 314 -4.79 -4.30 16.02
CA LEU A 314 -3.37 -4.14 16.29
C LEU A 314 -2.69 -3.46 15.11
N LYS A 315 -1.66 -2.69 15.42
CA LYS A 315 -0.73 -2.12 14.46
C LYS A 315 0.69 -2.44 14.90
N GLU A 316 1.49 -3.04 14.03
CA GLU A 316 2.93 -3.23 14.29
C GLU A 316 3.60 -1.87 14.41
N ILE A 317 4.40 -1.71 15.47
CA ILE A 317 5.20 -0.51 15.72
C ILE A 317 6.68 -0.90 15.64
N ALA A 318 7.46 -0.04 14.99
CA ALA A 318 8.89 -0.27 14.73
C ALA A 318 9.75 0.00 15.96
#